data_AF-A0A3A6QZ56-F1
#
_entry.id   AF-A0A3A6QZ56-F1
#
_cell.length_a   1.000
_cell.length_b   1.000
_cell.length_c   1.000
_cell.angle_alpha   90.00
_cell.angle_beta   90.00
_cell.angle_gamma   90.00
#
_symmetry.space_group_name_H-M   'P 1'
#
loop_
_entity.id
_entity.type
_entity.pdbx_description
1 polymer ?
#
loop_
_entity_poly.entity_id
_entity_poly.type
_entity_poly.pdbx_seq_one_letter_code
_entity_poly.pdbx_strand_id
1 'polypeptide(L)'
;MQKRHVITVITLLTTSLVFFWAGHELHNRLSTPIQSMAGVWTGHSKLETNTGSINYEVNALIQNESITLSLVAHAQDNTKFAFRLDLKYEEHTGSEYLFTVRDRTTTWLEQIRSQEKLDIPVIGHFLAATLVKKGDDQFFFAFDLGAEYVFGTLFEKGI
;
A
#
# COMPACT_ATOMS: atom_id res chain seq x y z
N MET A 1 5.46 -49.19 -30.63
CA MET A 1 5.86 -47.78 -30.85
C MET A 1 4.81 -46.77 -30.39
N GLN A 2 3.52 -46.99 -30.68
CA GLN A 2 2.42 -46.06 -30.36
C GLN A 2 2.31 -45.64 -28.87
N LYS A 3 2.43 -46.56 -27.91
CA LYS A 3 2.40 -46.25 -26.46
C LYS A 3 3.52 -45.31 -26.01
N ARG A 4 4.71 -45.40 -26.61
CA ARG A 4 5.85 -44.52 -26.30
C ARG A 4 5.57 -43.08 -26.75
N HIS A 5 5.03 -42.91 -27.96
CA HIS A 5 4.63 -41.59 -28.47
C HIS A 5 3.53 -40.95 -27.63
N VAL A 6 2.54 -41.73 -27.15
CA VAL A 6 1.48 -41.22 -26.28
C VAL A 6 2.06 -40.70 -24.95
N ILE A 7 2.97 -41.44 -24.32
CA ILE A 7 3.61 -41.00 -23.06
C ILE A 7 4.44 -39.74 -23.29
N THR A 8 5.24 -39.69 -24.36
CA THR A 8 6.06 -38.52 -24.67
C THR A 8 5.21 -37.27 -24.93
N VAL A 9 4.10 -37.40 -25.66
CA VAL A 9 3.17 -36.29 -25.93
C VAL A 9 2.51 -35.80 -24.64
N ILE A 10 2.01 -36.70 -23.79
CA ILE A 10 1.40 -36.33 -22.51
C ILE A 10 2.41 -35.58 -21.64
N THR A 11 3.65 -36.10 -21.56
CA THR A 11 4.70 -35.51 -20.72
C THR A 11 5.01 -34.09 -21.17
N LEU A 12 5.20 -33.87 -22.48
CA LEU A 12 5.43 -32.55 -23.09
C LEU A 12 4.29 -31.57 -22.82
N LEU A 13 3.04 -32.04 -22.88
CA LEU A 13 1.86 -31.21 -22.65
C LEU A 13 1.78 -30.79 -21.17
N THR A 14 2.01 -31.73 -20.25
CA THR A 14 2.03 -31.45 -18.81
C THR A 14 3.16 -30.52 -18.41
N THR A 15 4.39 -30.72 -18.90
CA THR A 15 5.50 -29.79 -18.58
C THR A 15 5.25 -28.41 -19.15
N SER A 16 4.75 -28.30 -20.39
CA SER A 16 4.42 -26.99 -20.98
C SER A 16 3.36 -26.24 -20.18
N LEU A 17 2.32 -26.93 -19.69
CA LEU A 17 1.31 -26.35 -18.81
C LEU A 17 1.89 -25.87 -17.49
N VAL A 18 2.77 -26.66 -16.85
CA VAL A 18 3.43 -26.28 -15.59
C VAL A 18 4.33 -25.06 -15.78
N PHE A 19 5.13 -25.02 -16.85
CA PHE A 19 5.99 -23.87 -17.15
C PHE A 19 5.18 -22.62 -17.50
N PHE A 20 4.10 -22.76 -18.26
CA PHE A 20 3.21 -21.65 -18.56
C PHE A 20 2.56 -21.11 -17.28
N TRP A 21 2.06 -21.98 -16.41
CA TRP A 21 1.46 -21.57 -15.13
C TRP A 21 2.47 -20.90 -14.20
N ALA A 22 3.67 -21.46 -14.06
CA ALA A 22 4.75 -20.87 -13.27
C ALA A 22 5.21 -19.52 -13.85
N GLY A 23 5.31 -19.40 -15.17
CA GLY A 23 5.65 -18.16 -15.85
C GLY A 23 4.56 -17.09 -15.68
N HIS A 24 3.29 -17.47 -15.77
CA HIS A 24 2.14 -16.59 -15.55
C HIS A 24 2.05 -16.10 -14.11
N GLU A 25 2.21 -16.99 -13.12
CA GLU A 25 2.24 -16.64 -11.70
C GLU A 25 3.41 -15.71 -11.37
N LEU A 26 4.60 -15.99 -11.90
CA LEU A 26 5.79 -15.15 -11.72
C LEU A 26 5.60 -13.78 -12.37
N HIS A 27 5.07 -13.74 -13.60
CA HIS A 27 4.77 -12.50 -14.30
C HIS A 27 3.79 -11.63 -13.51
N ASN A 28 2.70 -12.22 -13.00
CA ASN A 28 1.71 -11.49 -12.20
C ASN A 28 2.28 -10.96 -10.87
N ARG A 29 3.17 -11.72 -10.21
CA ARG A 29 3.87 -11.23 -9.02
C ARG A 29 4.81 -10.07 -9.34
N LEU A 30 5.50 -10.13 -10.46
CA LEU A 30 6.44 -9.09 -10.93
C LEU A 30 5.74 -7.87 -11.55
N SER A 31 4.48 -7.99 -11.99
CA SER A 31 3.70 -6.89 -12.56
C SER A 31 2.72 -6.27 -11.56
N THR A 32 2.87 -6.56 -10.27
CA THR A 32 2.02 -5.98 -9.22
C THR A 32 2.13 -4.45 -9.26
N PRO A 33 1.00 -3.73 -9.29
CA PRO A 33 1.02 -2.27 -9.37
C PRO A 33 1.84 -1.54 -8.31
N ILE A 34 1.99 -2.13 -7.12
CA ILE A 34 2.88 -1.62 -6.07
C ILE A 34 4.33 -1.47 -6.54
N GLN A 35 4.83 -2.36 -7.40
CA GLN A 35 6.20 -2.25 -7.91
C GLN A 35 6.38 -0.99 -8.76
N SER A 36 5.35 -0.53 -9.45
CA SER A 36 5.37 0.73 -10.23
C SER A 36 5.38 2.00 -9.36
N MET A 37 5.19 1.83 -8.05
CA MET A 37 5.21 2.87 -7.02
C MET A 37 6.33 2.61 -6.01
N ALA A 38 7.19 1.60 -6.22
CA ALA A 38 8.25 1.26 -5.29
C ALA A 38 9.29 2.36 -5.25
N GLY A 39 9.65 2.81 -4.04
CA GLY A 39 10.57 3.93 -3.88
C GLY A 39 10.39 4.66 -2.55
N VAL A 40 11.20 5.69 -2.38
CA VAL A 40 11.08 6.65 -1.26
C VAL A 40 10.29 7.84 -1.77
N TRP A 41 9.31 8.27 -0.99
CA TRP A 41 8.40 9.35 -1.34
C TRP A 41 8.31 10.35 -0.20
N THR A 42 8.04 11.60 -0.53
CA THR A 42 7.86 12.67 0.45
C THR A 42 6.70 13.56 0.07
N GLY A 43 6.03 14.17 1.04
CA GLY A 43 4.94 15.08 0.74
C GLY A 43 4.18 15.52 1.97
N HIS A 44 2.89 15.76 1.79
CA HIS A 44 2.05 16.38 2.81
C HIS A 44 0.73 15.63 2.94
N SER A 45 0.20 15.60 4.15
CA SER A 45 -1.06 14.94 4.47
C SER A 45 -1.87 15.77 5.43
N LYS A 46 -3.17 15.55 5.37
CA LYS A 46 -4.16 16.13 6.24
C LYS A 46 -4.97 15.00 6.88
N LEU A 47 -5.02 15.01 8.20
CA LEU A 47 -5.96 14.19 8.97
C LEU A 47 -7.15 15.09 9.32
N GLU A 48 -8.33 14.73 8.84
CA GLU A 48 -9.57 15.39 9.21
C GLU A 48 -10.13 14.72 10.46
N THR A 49 -10.35 15.51 11.51
CA THR A 49 -10.91 15.04 12.78
C THR A 49 -12.15 15.84 13.12
N ASN A 50 -12.97 15.33 14.05
CA ASN A 50 -14.13 16.06 14.58
C ASN A 50 -13.76 17.40 15.23
N THR A 51 -12.51 17.56 15.68
CA THR A 51 -11.98 18.78 16.31
C THR A 51 -11.30 19.74 15.34
N GLY A 52 -11.17 19.36 14.06
CA GLY A 52 -10.51 20.15 13.02
C GLY A 52 -9.41 19.37 12.30
N SER A 53 -8.73 20.04 11.38
CA SER A 53 -7.71 19.39 10.56
C SER A 53 -6.31 19.48 11.14
N ILE A 54 -5.56 18.39 11.05
CA ILE A 54 -4.14 18.33 11.43
C ILE A 54 -3.31 18.09 10.17
N ASN A 55 -2.31 18.96 9.94
CA ASN A 55 -1.40 18.86 8.80
C ASN A 55 -0.10 18.14 9.20
N TYR A 56 0.37 17.27 8.32
CA TYR A 56 1.57 16.46 8.49
C TYR A 56 2.48 16.55 7.26
N GLU A 57 3.80 16.57 7.48
CA GLU A 57 4.77 16.15 6.47
C GLU A 57 4.84 14.63 6.47
N VAL A 58 4.95 14.02 5.29
CA VAL A 58 4.93 12.57 5.14
C VAL A 58 6.18 12.13 4.40
N ASN A 59 6.84 11.10 4.91
CA ASN A 59 7.80 10.30 4.17
C ASN A 59 7.21 8.90 4.00
N ALA A 60 7.26 8.33 2.81
CA ALA A 60 6.82 6.96 2.57
C ALA A 60 7.95 6.12 1.95
N LEU A 61 8.00 4.85 2.30
CA LEU A 61 8.79 3.83 1.62
C LEU A 61 7.82 2.75 1.15
N ILE A 62 7.69 2.60 -0.17
CA ILE A 62 6.87 1.56 -0.78
C ILE A 62 7.81 0.46 -1.27
N GLN A 63 7.62 -0.76 -0.76
CA GLN A 63 8.41 -1.94 -1.14
C GLN A 63 7.65 -3.23 -0.88
N ASN A 64 7.80 -4.23 -1.76
CA ASN A 64 7.35 -5.62 -1.52
C ASN A 64 5.95 -5.75 -0.88
N GLU A 65 4.95 -5.10 -1.49
CA GLU A 65 3.56 -5.10 -1.00
C GLU A 65 3.35 -4.41 0.36
N SER A 66 4.28 -3.57 0.80
CA SER A 66 4.16 -2.80 2.03
C SER A 66 4.43 -1.32 1.79
N ILE A 67 3.76 -0.47 2.54
CA ILE A 67 4.04 0.96 2.62
C ILE A 67 4.40 1.30 4.07
N THR A 68 5.58 1.87 4.27
CA THR A 68 5.99 2.45 5.56
C THR A 68 5.87 3.95 5.46
N LEU A 69 5.05 4.54 6.32
CA LEU A 69 4.78 5.98 6.37
C LEU A 69 5.36 6.57 7.63
N SER A 70 5.98 7.73 7.52
CA SER A 70 6.40 8.56 8.64
C SER A 70 5.74 9.92 8.51
N LEU A 71 4.94 10.29 9.50
CA LEU A 71 4.24 11.57 9.59
C LEU A 71 4.94 12.48 10.59
N VAL A 72 5.14 13.75 10.26
CA VAL A 72 5.65 14.77 11.17
C VAL A 72 4.60 15.85 11.28
N ALA A 73 4.00 15.99 12.46
CA ALA A 73 2.98 17.02 12.68
C ALA A 73 3.61 18.41 12.60
N HIS A 74 2.94 19.35 11.95
CA HIS A 74 3.31 20.77 11.97
C HIS A 74 2.97 21.49 13.30
N ALA A 75 2.42 20.77 14.29
CA ALA A 75 2.13 21.31 15.61
C ALA A 75 3.42 21.68 16.38
N GLN A 76 3.29 22.54 17.40
CA GLN A 76 4.39 23.16 18.14
C GLN A 76 5.48 22.20 18.67
N ASP A 77 5.17 20.91 18.84
CA ASP A 77 6.09 19.90 19.36
C ASP A 77 6.80 19.05 18.29
N ASN A 78 6.57 19.30 16.99
CA ASN A 78 7.18 18.53 15.88
C ASN A 78 7.10 17.01 16.07
N THR A 79 5.98 16.54 16.59
CA THR A 79 5.83 15.12 16.94
C THR A 79 5.93 14.26 15.69
N LYS A 80 6.81 13.26 15.74
CA LYS A 80 7.07 12.34 14.63
C LYS A 80 6.42 11.00 14.91
N PHE A 81 5.70 10.51 13.91
CA PHE A 81 5.00 9.24 13.92
C PHE A 81 5.49 8.38 12.76
N ALA A 82 5.48 7.06 12.93
CA ALA A 82 5.78 6.12 11.84
C ALA A 82 4.91 4.87 11.96
N PHE A 83 4.44 4.35 10.82
CA PHE A 83 3.64 3.13 10.76
C PHE A 83 3.90 2.38 9.47
N ARG A 84 3.67 1.06 9.49
CA ARG A 84 3.79 0.18 8.33
C ARG A 84 2.44 -0.45 8.05
N LEU A 85 2.04 -0.41 6.79
CA LEU A 85 0.84 -1.07 6.28
C LEU A 85 1.29 -2.12 5.26
N ASP A 86 0.92 -3.38 5.49
CA ASP A 86 1.06 -4.40 4.46
C ASP A 86 -0.21 -4.36 3.59
N LEU A 87 -0.03 -4.14 2.28
CA LEU A 87 -1.07 -3.89 1.30
C LEU A 87 -1.37 -5.14 0.48
N LYS A 88 -2.66 -5.39 0.20
CA LYS A 88 -3.15 -6.33 -0.80
C LYS A 88 -3.71 -5.53 -1.96
N TYR A 89 -3.21 -5.76 -3.15
CA TYR A 89 -3.85 -5.25 -4.35
C TYR A 89 -5.22 -5.92 -4.54
N GLU A 90 -6.27 -5.12 -4.72
CA GLU A 90 -7.62 -5.61 -5.01
C GLU A 90 -8.01 -5.35 -6.47
N GLU A 91 -7.91 -4.09 -6.92
CA GLU A 91 -8.43 -3.68 -8.23
C GLU A 91 -7.69 -2.47 -8.80
N HIS A 92 -7.73 -2.34 -10.13
CA HIS A 92 -7.24 -1.17 -10.86
C HIS A 92 -8.31 -0.66 -11.81
N THR A 93 -8.65 0.63 -11.65
CA THR A 93 -9.61 1.32 -12.50
C THR A 93 -8.94 2.56 -13.09
N GLY A 94 -8.56 2.50 -14.37
CA GLY A 94 -7.95 3.63 -15.07
C GLY A 94 -6.52 3.96 -14.60
N SER A 95 -6.38 4.92 -13.68
CA SER A 95 -5.12 5.32 -13.02
C SER A 95 -5.14 5.10 -11.50
N GLU A 96 -6.20 4.49 -11.00
CA GLU A 96 -6.49 4.34 -9.58
C GLU A 96 -6.23 2.91 -9.14
N TYR A 97 -5.46 2.76 -8.07
CA TYR A 97 -5.13 1.48 -7.48
C TYR A 97 -5.79 1.35 -6.12
N LEU A 98 -6.64 0.35 -5.97
CA LEU A 98 -7.28 0.04 -4.71
C LEU A 98 -6.50 -1.05 -3.99
N PHE A 99 -6.11 -0.75 -2.74
CA PHE A 99 -5.46 -1.70 -1.85
C PHE A 99 -6.29 -1.92 -0.57
N THR A 100 -6.33 -3.16 -0.10
CA THR A 100 -6.79 -3.46 1.27
C THR A 100 -5.58 -3.69 2.17
N VAL A 101 -5.72 -3.45 3.47
CA VAL A 101 -4.62 -3.65 4.43
C VAL A 101 -4.69 -5.09 4.97
N ARG A 102 -3.63 -5.89 4.74
CA ARG A 102 -3.56 -7.33 5.11
C ARG A 102 -3.24 -7.55 6.58
N ASP A 103 -2.17 -6.93 7.06
CA ASP A 103 -1.68 -7.11 8.42
C ASP A 103 -1.38 -5.75 9.06
N ARG A 104 -1.68 -5.67 10.34
CA ARG A 104 -1.91 -4.44 11.11
C ARG A 104 -0.96 -4.45 12.29
N THR A 105 0.31 -4.16 12.07
CA THR A 105 1.23 -3.85 13.17
C THR A 105 1.26 -2.35 13.39
N THR A 106 0.25 -1.85 14.09
CA THR A 106 0.12 -0.45 14.49
C THR A 106 0.42 -0.32 15.97
N THR A 107 1.67 -0.06 16.32
CA THR A 107 2.05 0.23 17.72
C THR A 107 1.63 1.64 18.17
N TRP A 108 1.13 2.50 17.26
CA TRP A 108 1.20 3.96 17.44
C TRP A 108 -0.12 4.73 17.28
N LEU A 109 -1.21 4.10 16.79
CA LEU A 109 -2.55 4.71 16.83
C LEU A 109 -2.94 5.07 18.27
N GLU A 110 -2.46 4.30 19.25
CA GLU A 110 -2.61 4.56 20.68
C GLU A 110 -1.98 5.87 21.14
N GLN A 111 -0.81 6.21 20.61
CA GLN A 111 -0.09 7.42 21.01
C GLN A 111 -0.71 8.67 20.40
N ILE A 112 -1.13 8.63 19.12
CA ILE A 112 -1.90 9.69 18.50
C ILE A 112 -3.22 9.89 19.26
N ARG A 113 -3.94 8.81 19.56
CA ARG A 113 -5.16 8.85 20.40
C ARG A 113 -4.90 9.52 21.74
N SER A 114 -3.80 9.16 22.41
CA SER A 114 -3.45 9.70 23.73
C SER A 114 -3.01 11.17 23.71
N GLN A 115 -2.26 11.60 22.70
CA GLN A 115 -1.70 12.95 22.61
C GLN A 115 -2.71 13.95 22.02
N GLU A 116 -3.36 13.56 20.93
CA GLU A 116 -4.32 14.41 20.21
C GLU A 116 -5.76 14.28 20.75
N LYS A 117 -5.98 13.38 21.73
CA LYS A 117 -7.31 13.09 22.33
C LYS A 117 -8.38 12.72 21.29
N LEU A 118 -7.95 12.20 20.15
CA LEU A 118 -8.84 11.77 19.08
C LEU A 118 -9.53 10.49 19.52
N ASP A 119 -10.79 10.28 19.15
CA ASP A 119 -11.51 9.02 19.41
C ASP A 119 -11.30 8.03 18.26
N ILE A 120 -10.04 7.86 17.86
CA ILE A 120 -9.68 6.91 16.80
C ILE A 120 -9.65 5.52 17.45
N PRO A 121 -10.39 4.53 16.93
CA PRO A 121 -10.36 3.19 17.45
C PRO A 121 -8.94 2.62 17.37
N VAL A 122 -8.36 2.36 18.53
CA VAL A 122 -6.96 1.92 18.69
C VAL A 122 -6.72 0.47 18.30
N ILE A 123 -7.75 -0.35 18.45
CA ILE A 123 -7.85 -1.70 17.90
C ILE A 123 -8.43 -1.63 16.46
N GLY A 124 -8.60 -0.41 15.93
CA GLY A 124 -9.35 -0.09 14.72
C GLY A 124 -8.48 -0.14 13.47
N HIS A 125 -8.51 -1.30 12.88
CA HIS A 125 -8.41 -1.55 11.46
C HIS A 125 -8.29 -0.33 10.52
N PHE A 126 -7.14 -0.15 9.85
CA PHE A 126 -7.14 0.49 8.52
C PHE A 126 -8.08 -0.32 7.62
N LEU A 127 -9.21 0.25 7.23
CA LEU A 127 -10.24 -0.49 6.49
C LEU A 127 -9.82 -0.70 5.04
N ALA A 128 -9.26 0.36 4.44
CA ALA A 128 -8.79 0.37 3.07
C ALA A 128 -7.69 1.44 2.89
N ALA A 129 -6.89 1.24 1.85
CA ALA A 129 -5.92 2.20 1.35
C ALA A 129 -6.15 2.42 -0.15
N THR A 130 -6.55 3.62 -0.52
CA THR A 130 -6.65 3.98 -1.94
C THR A 130 -5.39 4.74 -2.32
N LEU A 131 -4.67 4.25 -3.33
CA LEU A 131 -3.51 4.93 -3.90
C LEU A 131 -3.83 5.29 -5.36
N VAL A 132 -3.79 6.58 -5.68
CA VAL A 132 -4.03 7.06 -7.04
C VAL A 132 -2.74 7.62 -7.60
N LYS A 133 -2.14 6.93 -8.57
CA LYS A 133 -0.95 7.43 -9.25
C LYS A 133 -1.36 8.55 -10.21
N LYS A 134 -0.66 9.68 -10.16
CA LYS A 134 -0.87 10.85 -11.04
C LYS A 134 0.43 11.18 -11.76
N GLY A 135 0.55 10.70 -12.99
CA GLY A 135 1.82 10.78 -13.71
C GLY A 135 2.85 9.84 -13.09
N ASP A 136 4.12 10.07 -13.35
CA ASP A 136 5.19 9.16 -12.89
C ASP A 136 5.65 9.46 -11.46
N ASP A 137 5.65 10.73 -11.06
CA ASP A 137 6.36 11.19 -9.84
C ASP A 137 5.43 11.57 -8.68
N GLN A 138 4.12 11.40 -8.84
CA GLN A 138 3.13 11.80 -7.83
C GLN A 138 2.10 10.71 -7.59
N PHE A 139 1.72 10.52 -6.33
CA PHE A 139 0.51 9.78 -5.99
C PHE A 139 -0.27 10.43 -4.85
N PHE A 140 -1.59 10.29 -4.92
CA PHE A 140 -2.49 10.59 -3.82
C PHE A 140 -2.74 9.33 -3.02
N PHE A 141 -2.84 9.48 -1.71
CA PHE A 141 -3.26 8.40 -0.84
C PHE A 141 -4.46 8.84 0.01
N ALA A 142 -5.32 7.89 0.30
CA ALA A 142 -6.38 8.02 1.29
C ALA A 142 -6.42 6.74 2.13
N PHE A 143 -6.36 6.91 3.44
CA PHE A 143 -6.49 5.85 4.43
C PHE A 143 -7.77 6.07 5.21
N ASP A 144 -8.61 5.04 5.20
CA ASP A 144 -9.83 4.99 5.99
C ASP A 144 -9.54 4.41 7.38
N LEU A 145 -9.77 5.23 8.41
CA LEU A 145 -9.62 4.87 9.82
C LEU A 145 -10.98 4.51 10.47
N GLY A 146 -12.06 4.44 9.70
CA GLY A 146 -13.43 4.15 10.13
C GLY A 146 -14.27 5.41 10.31
N ALA A 147 -13.97 6.23 11.31
CA ALA A 147 -14.67 7.49 11.56
C ALA A 147 -13.89 8.72 11.02
N GLU A 148 -12.57 8.59 10.93
CA GLU A 148 -11.66 9.60 10.40
C GLU A 148 -10.97 9.13 9.11
N TYR A 149 -10.47 10.08 8.33
CA TYR A 149 -9.72 9.81 7.11
C TYR A 149 -8.41 10.58 7.11
N VAL A 150 -7.33 9.91 6.74
CA VAL A 150 -6.04 10.54 6.43
C VAL A 150 -5.88 10.54 4.93
N PHE A 151 -5.67 11.70 4.33
CA PHE A 151 -5.35 11.78 2.92
C PHE A 151 -4.14 12.68 2.69
N GLY A 152 -3.48 12.49 1.56
CA GLY A 152 -2.30 13.28 1.26
C GLY A 152 -1.77 13.03 -0.13
N THR A 153 -0.71 13.77 -0.42
CA THR A 153 0.01 13.72 -1.68
C THR A 153 1.45 13.39 -1.39
N LEU A 154 1.98 12.44 -2.12
CA LEU A 154 3.37 12.03 -2.07
C LEU A 154 4.01 12.25 -3.43
N PHE A 155 5.28 12.64 -3.38
CA PHE A 155 6.15 12.92 -4.52
C PHE A 155 7.39 12.06 -4.42
N GLU A 156 7.89 11.55 -5.54
CA GLU A 156 9.07 10.69 -5.53
C GLU A 156 10.27 11.47 -5.02
N LYS A 157 10.99 10.90 -4.06
CA LYS A 157 12.19 11.51 -3.49
C LYS A 157 13.38 11.25 -4.42
N GLY A 158 13.47 12.02 -5.50
CA GLY A 158 14.60 11.91 -6.42
C GLY A 158 14.31 12.29 -7.86
N ILE A 159 14.00 13.56 -8.11
CA ILE A 159 14.53 14.33 -9.24
C ILE A 159 15.16 15.60 -8.69
#